data_AF-A0A9D6X5D2-F1
#
_entry.id   AF-A0A9D6X5D2-F1
#
_cell.length_a   1.000
_cell.length_b   1.000
_cell.length_c   1.000
_cell.angle_alpha   90.00
_cell.angle_beta   90.00
_cell.angle_gamma   90.00
#
_symmetry.space_group_name_H-M   'P 1'
#
loop_
_entity.id
_entity.type
_entity.pdbx_description
1 polymer ?
#
loop_
_entity_poly.entity_id
_entity_poly.type
_entity_poly.pdbx_seq_one_letter_code
_entity_poly.pdbx_strand_id
1 'polypeptide(L)'
;MTTATAAPARTDSKAATILMAAERLFAERGYHAVTIREIAAEAQVPLALVGYYHGPKQALFEAVFARWQPTIDERVRELEAALAQGGRSLLRRLVEAFVAPVLRLRASPEGRDYAVLVARELAYASPESDRVLRRHFDPMAHRFIDAFAVALPQATRAELAWVYQFALGALLHHLIDVRVERLSRGQAKAYDAAAAALLVRFIEGGIRATLGGTSAPAAKASRTTTRRHA
;
A
#
# COMPACT_ATOMS: atom_id res chain seq x y z
N MET A 1 -10.13 -39.50 37.80
CA MET A 1 -11.30 -38.74 37.33
C MET A 1 -10.79 -37.58 36.49
N THR A 2 -10.96 -37.70 35.18
CA THR A 2 -10.88 -36.67 34.14
C THR A 2 -11.77 -35.47 34.54
N THR A 3 -11.35 -34.22 34.36
CA THR A 3 -11.56 -33.50 33.09
C THR A 3 -10.56 -32.36 32.89
N ALA A 4 -9.97 -32.36 31.71
CA ALA A 4 -9.30 -31.22 31.09
C ALA A 4 -10.33 -30.23 30.54
N THR A 5 -10.04 -28.92 30.66
CA THR A 5 -10.66 -27.87 29.85
C THR A 5 -9.53 -27.07 29.20
N ALA A 6 -9.25 -27.39 27.94
CA ALA A 6 -8.47 -26.55 27.05
C ALA A 6 -9.21 -26.46 25.71
N ALA A 7 -9.77 -25.28 25.40
CA ALA A 7 -10.20 -24.95 24.05
C ALA A 7 -10.23 -23.43 23.81
N PRO A 8 -9.18 -22.86 23.19
CA PRO A 8 -9.33 -21.67 22.35
C PRO A 8 -8.85 -21.82 20.89
N ALA A 9 -8.20 -22.93 20.49
CA ALA A 9 -7.46 -22.98 19.22
C ALA A 9 -8.28 -23.16 17.92
N ARG A 10 -9.55 -23.62 17.98
CA ARG A 10 -10.35 -23.94 16.76
C ARG A 10 -11.09 -22.73 16.16
N THR A 11 -11.30 -21.68 16.95
CA THR A 11 -12.10 -20.51 16.57
C THR A 11 -11.30 -19.55 15.69
N ASP A 12 -10.03 -19.33 16.04
CA ASP A 12 -9.11 -18.44 15.32
C ASP A 12 -8.80 -18.94 13.91
N SER A 13 -8.74 -20.26 13.72
CA SER A 13 -8.49 -20.87 12.41
C SER A 13 -9.59 -20.58 11.39
N LYS A 14 -10.87 -20.61 11.79
CA LYS A 14 -11.99 -20.33 10.88
C LYS A 14 -12.08 -18.86 10.52
N ALA A 15 -11.88 -17.97 11.49
CA ALA A 15 -11.82 -16.54 11.24
C ALA A 15 -10.71 -16.20 10.24
N ALA A 16 -9.50 -16.76 10.43
CA ALA A 16 -8.38 -16.58 9.50
C ALA A 16 -8.68 -17.17 8.11
N THR A 17 -9.31 -18.34 8.02
CA THR A 17 -9.69 -18.98 6.75
C THR A 17 -10.66 -18.12 5.95
N ILE A 18 -11.69 -17.57 6.59
CA ILE A 18 -12.64 -16.65 5.97
C ILE A 18 -11.91 -15.40 5.44
N LEU A 19 -10.98 -14.87 6.23
CA LEU A 19 -10.24 -13.66 5.87
C LEU A 19 -9.34 -13.88 4.64
N MET A 20 -8.64 -15.02 4.59
CA MET A 20 -7.83 -15.42 3.42
C MET A 20 -8.69 -15.63 2.17
N ALA A 21 -9.85 -16.28 2.30
CA ALA A 21 -10.77 -16.47 1.18
C ALA A 21 -11.31 -15.13 0.65
N ALA A 22 -11.64 -14.20 1.56
CA ALA A 22 -12.09 -12.87 1.20
C ALA A 22 -11.00 -12.08 0.47
N GLU A 23 -9.77 -12.07 1.00
CA GLU A 23 -8.61 -11.39 0.41
C GLU A 23 -8.38 -11.82 -1.05
N ARG A 24 -8.31 -13.14 -1.29
CA ARG A 24 -8.13 -13.69 -2.64
C ARG A 24 -9.26 -13.29 -3.58
N LEU A 25 -10.51 -13.49 -3.17
CA LEU A 25 -11.66 -13.17 -4.03
C LEU A 25 -11.75 -11.67 -4.33
N PHE A 26 -11.44 -10.81 -3.36
CA PHE A 26 -11.39 -9.36 -3.57
C PHE A 26 -10.24 -8.97 -4.49
N ALA A 27 -9.05 -9.58 -4.37
CA ALA A 27 -7.94 -9.32 -5.27
C ALA A 27 -8.30 -9.66 -6.73
N GLU A 28 -8.87 -10.84 -6.96
CA GLU A 28 -9.23 -11.35 -8.29
C GLU A 28 -10.38 -10.56 -8.94
N ARG A 29 -11.46 -10.29 -8.17
CA ARG A 29 -12.73 -9.82 -8.75
C ARG A 29 -13.14 -8.42 -8.29
N GLY A 30 -12.50 -7.88 -7.26
CA GLY A 30 -12.77 -6.55 -6.70
C GLY A 30 -13.91 -6.57 -5.69
N TYR A 31 -14.00 -5.54 -4.86
CA TYR A 31 -14.99 -5.48 -3.77
C TYR A 31 -16.42 -5.75 -4.26
N HIS A 32 -16.94 -5.03 -5.27
CA HIS A 32 -18.36 -5.11 -5.65
C HIS A 32 -18.77 -6.45 -6.26
N ALA A 33 -17.88 -7.15 -6.97
CA ALA A 33 -18.20 -8.40 -7.66
C ALA A 33 -18.28 -9.63 -6.74
N VAL A 34 -17.78 -9.52 -5.50
CA VAL A 34 -17.70 -10.64 -4.55
C VAL A 34 -18.88 -10.61 -3.57
N THR A 35 -19.52 -11.74 -3.32
CA THR A 35 -20.59 -11.87 -2.32
C THR A 35 -20.10 -12.61 -1.07
N ILE A 36 -20.76 -12.39 0.07
CA ILE A 36 -20.48 -13.11 1.32
C ILE A 36 -20.71 -14.63 1.17
N ARG A 37 -21.65 -15.02 0.30
CA ARG A 37 -21.93 -16.43 -0.01
C ARG A 37 -20.78 -17.10 -0.74
N GLU A 38 -20.18 -16.42 -1.72
CA GLU A 38 -19.00 -16.92 -2.41
C GLU A 38 -17.81 -17.02 -1.46
N ILE A 39 -17.61 -16.04 -0.58
CA ILE A 39 -16.55 -16.09 0.44
C ILE A 39 -16.74 -17.30 1.37
N ALA A 40 -17.97 -17.56 1.84
CA ALA A 40 -18.26 -18.71 2.68
C ALA A 40 -18.00 -20.04 1.95
N ALA A 41 -18.38 -20.12 0.67
CA ALA A 41 -18.13 -21.29 -0.16
C ALA A 41 -16.63 -21.54 -0.37
N GLU A 42 -15.87 -20.48 -0.69
CA GLU A 42 -14.43 -20.55 -0.88
C GLU A 42 -13.69 -20.92 0.42
N ALA A 43 -14.13 -20.40 1.55
CA ALA A 43 -13.61 -20.76 2.87
C ALA A 43 -14.10 -22.14 3.36
N GLN A 44 -14.99 -22.81 2.64
CA GLN A 44 -15.63 -24.07 3.02
C GLN A 44 -16.27 -24.03 4.43
N VAL A 45 -16.95 -22.92 4.74
CA VAL A 45 -17.65 -22.72 6.02
C VAL A 45 -19.14 -22.42 5.83
N PRO A 46 -19.98 -22.70 6.84
CA PRO A 46 -21.36 -22.21 6.85
C PRO A 46 -21.41 -20.68 6.74
N LEU A 47 -22.34 -20.16 5.93
CA LEU A 47 -22.54 -18.73 5.68
C LEU A 47 -22.62 -17.89 6.96
N ALA A 48 -23.32 -18.41 7.98
CA ALA A 48 -23.49 -17.75 9.26
C ALA A 48 -22.16 -17.44 9.98
N LEU A 49 -21.10 -18.22 9.73
CA LEU A 49 -19.79 -17.98 10.35
C LEU A 49 -19.10 -16.74 9.80
N VAL A 50 -19.35 -16.35 8.54
CA VAL A 50 -18.75 -15.13 7.99
C VAL A 50 -19.25 -13.89 8.77
N GLY A 51 -20.57 -13.79 8.96
CA GLY A 51 -21.17 -12.72 9.75
C GLY A 51 -20.79 -12.77 11.23
N TYR A 52 -20.70 -13.98 11.80
CA TYR A 52 -20.29 -14.16 13.20
C TYR A 52 -18.86 -13.67 13.48
N TYR A 53 -17.91 -13.97 12.59
CA TYR A 53 -16.50 -13.62 12.81
C TYR A 53 -16.12 -12.21 12.34
N HIS A 54 -16.65 -11.78 11.20
CA HIS A 54 -16.19 -10.56 10.53
C HIS A 54 -17.30 -9.53 10.28
N GLY A 55 -18.53 -9.84 10.68
CA GLY A 55 -19.66 -8.93 10.51
C GLY A 55 -20.04 -8.72 9.04
N PRO A 56 -20.50 -7.51 8.66
CA PRO A 56 -20.89 -7.22 7.29
C PRO A 56 -19.69 -7.26 6.34
N LYS A 57 -19.95 -7.43 5.04
CA LYS A 57 -18.93 -7.47 3.97
C LYS A 57 -17.91 -6.34 4.05
N GLN A 58 -18.37 -5.14 4.40
CA GLN A 58 -17.54 -3.96 4.53
C GLN A 58 -16.54 -4.06 5.70
N ALA A 59 -16.96 -4.61 6.84
CA ALA A 59 -16.07 -4.84 7.98
C ALA A 59 -15.06 -5.96 7.67
N LEU A 60 -15.50 -7.02 6.97
CA LEU A 60 -14.60 -8.06 6.46
C LEU A 60 -13.57 -7.50 5.47
N PHE A 61 -13.97 -6.59 4.60
CA PHE A 61 -13.05 -5.90 3.68
C PHE A 61 -12.01 -5.09 4.45
N GLU A 62 -12.42 -4.29 5.44
CA GLU A 62 -11.47 -3.57 6.31
C GLU A 62 -10.53 -4.50 7.08
N ALA A 63 -11.05 -5.64 7.55
CA ALA A 63 -10.26 -6.64 8.27
C ALA A 63 -9.12 -7.20 7.40
N VAL A 64 -9.31 -7.31 6.08
CA VAL A 64 -8.25 -7.73 5.15
C VAL A 64 -7.09 -6.74 5.21
N PHE A 65 -7.34 -5.44 5.16
CA PHE A 65 -6.28 -4.43 5.26
C PHE A 65 -5.66 -4.38 6.66
N ALA A 66 -6.47 -4.50 7.71
CA ALA A 66 -6.00 -4.51 9.09
C ALA A 66 -5.02 -5.66 9.37
N ARG A 67 -5.21 -6.83 8.74
CA ARG A 67 -4.27 -7.96 8.82
C ARG A 67 -2.85 -7.59 8.37
N TRP A 68 -2.74 -6.68 7.42
CA TRP A 68 -1.46 -6.24 6.83
C TRP A 68 -0.92 -4.95 7.46
N GLN A 69 -1.51 -4.49 8.56
CA GLN A 69 -0.97 -3.40 9.37
C GLN A 69 0.51 -3.59 9.76
N PRO A 70 1.01 -4.81 10.09
CA PRO A 70 2.44 -4.99 10.37
C PRO A 70 3.38 -4.56 9.24
N THR A 71 2.96 -4.65 7.97
CA THR A 71 3.75 -4.16 6.83
C THR A 71 3.80 -2.64 6.79
N ILE A 72 2.72 -1.95 7.18
CA ILE A 72 2.71 -0.49 7.34
C ILE A 72 3.63 -0.09 8.49
N ASP A 73 3.55 -0.80 9.61
CA ASP A 73 4.38 -0.53 10.80
C ASP A 73 5.87 -0.79 10.53
N GLU A 74 6.20 -1.79 9.72
CA GLU A 74 7.56 -2.02 9.21
C GLU A 74 8.09 -0.84 8.39
N ARG A 75 7.32 -0.33 7.43
CA ARG A 75 7.70 0.83 6.61
C ARG A 75 7.94 2.08 7.46
N VAL A 76 7.08 2.31 8.45
CA VAL A 76 7.23 3.43 9.38
C VAL A 76 8.48 3.23 10.24
N ARG A 77 8.73 2.04 10.79
CA ARG A 77 9.96 1.77 11.57
C ARG A 77 11.23 1.98 10.75
N GLU A 78 11.26 1.51 9.50
CA GLU A 78 12.41 1.70 8.60
C GLU A 78 12.62 3.19 8.25
N LEU A 79 11.53 3.95 8.08
CA LEU A 79 11.56 5.41 7.92
C LEU A 79 12.17 6.10 9.14
N GLU A 80 11.72 5.77 10.36
CA GLU A 80 12.23 6.40 11.59
C GLU A 80 13.72 6.08 11.77
N ALA A 81 14.14 4.84 11.47
CA ALA A 81 15.54 4.45 11.48
C ALA A 81 16.37 5.24 10.45
N ALA A 82 15.82 5.50 9.26
CA ALA A 82 16.48 6.31 8.24
C ALA A 82 16.67 7.77 8.70
N LEU A 83 15.64 8.36 9.33
CA LEU A 83 15.68 9.71 9.91
C LEU A 83 16.72 9.82 11.03
N ALA A 84 16.74 8.86 11.96
CA ALA A 84 17.70 8.83 13.06
C ALA A 84 19.16 8.79 12.57
N GLN A 85 19.43 8.12 11.44
CA GLN A 85 20.76 8.07 10.85
C GLN A 85 21.15 9.36 10.10
N GLY A 86 20.20 10.00 9.41
CA GLY A 86 20.43 11.26 8.67
C GLY A 86 21.53 11.21 7.59
N GLY A 87 22.00 12.39 7.16
CA GLY A 87 23.13 12.49 6.23
C GLY A 87 22.78 12.28 4.74
N ARG A 88 23.82 12.21 3.89
CA ARG A 88 23.70 12.30 2.42
C ARG A 88 22.85 11.19 1.77
N SER A 89 22.77 10.02 2.40
CA SER A 89 21.99 8.87 1.93
C SER A 89 20.58 8.80 2.51
N LEU A 90 20.12 9.83 3.24
CA LEU A 90 18.79 9.84 3.86
C LEU A 90 17.68 9.55 2.84
N LEU A 91 17.63 10.28 1.74
CA LEU A 91 16.60 10.09 0.71
C LEU A 91 16.58 8.65 0.18
N ARG A 92 17.75 8.07 -0.09
CA ARG A 92 17.86 6.67 -0.54
C ARG A 92 17.22 5.72 0.46
N ARG A 93 17.55 5.85 1.75
CA ARG A 93 16.99 4.99 2.79
C ARG A 93 15.50 5.20 2.99
N LEU A 94 14.98 6.41 2.81
CA LEU A 94 13.53 6.66 2.82
C LEU A 94 12.85 5.95 1.64
N VAL A 95 13.44 5.98 0.45
CA VAL A 95 12.92 5.23 -0.71
C VAL A 95 13.02 3.72 -0.49
N GLU A 96 14.09 3.23 0.10
CA GLU A 96 14.23 1.81 0.49
C GLU A 96 13.16 1.39 1.50
N ALA A 97 12.93 2.19 2.54
CA ALA A 97 11.87 1.99 3.54
C ALA A 97 10.46 2.02 2.92
N PHE A 98 10.29 2.79 1.83
CA PHE A 98 9.03 2.83 1.09
C PHE A 98 8.83 1.58 0.22
N VAL A 99 9.88 1.06 -0.42
CA VAL A 99 9.79 0.01 -1.45
C VAL A 99 9.96 -1.40 -0.88
N ALA A 100 10.99 -1.63 -0.06
CA ALA A 100 11.45 -2.98 0.25
C ALA A 100 10.43 -3.84 1.00
N PRO A 101 9.69 -3.33 2.02
CA PRO A 101 8.64 -4.12 2.68
C PRO A 101 7.54 -4.58 1.73
N VAL A 102 7.17 -3.76 0.74
CA VAL A 102 6.11 -4.09 -0.23
C VAL A 102 6.58 -5.15 -1.23
N LEU A 103 7.87 -5.15 -1.59
CA LEU A 103 8.42 -6.20 -2.44
C LEU A 103 8.54 -7.54 -1.70
N ARG A 104 8.94 -7.52 -0.41
CA ARG A 104 8.94 -8.73 0.44
C ARG A 104 7.53 -9.30 0.57
N LEU A 105 6.54 -8.44 0.82
CA LEU A 105 5.13 -8.79 0.84
C LEU A 105 4.69 -9.45 -0.49
N ARG A 106 5.03 -8.85 -1.63
CA ARG A 106 4.63 -9.38 -2.95
C ARG A 106 5.26 -10.74 -3.27
N ALA A 107 6.45 -10.99 -2.73
CA ALA A 107 7.20 -12.23 -2.90
C ALA A 107 6.70 -13.37 -1.99
N SER A 108 5.97 -13.07 -0.91
CA SER A 108 5.40 -14.12 -0.06
C SER A 108 4.12 -14.72 -0.68
N PRO A 109 3.89 -16.03 -0.50
CA PRO A 109 2.65 -16.67 -0.95
C PRO A 109 1.40 -15.98 -0.39
N GLU A 110 1.46 -15.57 0.88
CA GLU A 110 0.33 -14.97 1.58
C GLU A 110 0.10 -13.52 1.16
N GLY A 111 1.15 -12.75 0.85
CA GLY A 111 1.06 -11.31 0.56
C GLY A 111 0.80 -10.96 -0.90
N ARG A 112 0.87 -11.95 -1.80
CA ARG A 112 0.64 -11.76 -3.23
C ARG A 112 -0.75 -11.18 -3.53
N ASP A 113 -1.79 -11.77 -2.96
CA ASP A 113 -3.17 -11.38 -3.26
C ASP A 113 -3.48 -10.01 -2.67
N TYR A 114 -3.02 -9.74 -1.45
CA TYR A 114 -3.11 -8.41 -0.86
C TYR A 114 -2.40 -7.32 -1.69
N ALA A 115 -1.19 -7.59 -2.20
CA ALA A 115 -0.46 -6.63 -3.03
C ALA A 115 -1.24 -6.28 -4.32
N VAL A 116 -1.89 -7.28 -4.94
CA VAL A 116 -2.75 -7.08 -6.11
C VAL A 116 -4.02 -6.30 -5.72
N LEU A 117 -4.64 -6.64 -4.59
CA LEU A 117 -5.80 -5.93 -4.07
C LEU A 117 -5.49 -4.44 -3.85
N VAL A 118 -4.39 -4.12 -3.17
CA VAL A 118 -3.98 -2.73 -2.93
C VAL A 118 -3.77 -1.98 -4.26
N ALA A 119 -3.05 -2.58 -5.21
CA ALA A 119 -2.79 -1.96 -6.51
C ALA A 119 -4.09 -1.72 -7.31
N ARG A 120 -5.04 -2.65 -7.22
CA ARG A 120 -6.36 -2.52 -7.84
C ARG A 120 -7.17 -1.38 -7.20
N GLU A 121 -7.32 -1.42 -5.89
CA GLU A 121 -8.21 -0.50 -5.17
C GLU A 121 -7.71 0.94 -5.20
N LEU A 122 -6.39 1.14 -5.26
CA LEU A 122 -5.77 2.45 -5.53
C LEU A 122 -6.05 2.98 -6.95
N ALA A 123 -6.25 2.10 -7.93
CA ALA A 123 -6.52 2.51 -9.32
C ALA A 123 -8.00 2.83 -9.58
N TYR A 124 -8.92 2.09 -8.95
CA TYR A 124 -10.37 2.26 -9.17
C TYR A 124 -11.04 3.26 -8.23
N ALA A 125 -10.44 3.57 -7.08
CA ALA A 125 -10.91 4.58 -6.12
C ALA A 125 -12.41 4.48 -5.76
N SER A 126 -12.90 3.25 -5.50
CA SER A 126 -14.27 3.06 -5.01
C SER A 126 -14.47 3.76 -3.65
N PRO A 127 -15.71 4.13 -3.25
CA PRO A 127 -15.97 4.73 -1.95
C PRO A 127 -15.48 3.88 -0.76
N GLU A 128 -15.59 2.56 -0.87
CA GLU A 128 -15.09 1.62 0.14
C GLU A 128 -13.56 1.63 0.23
N SER A 129 -12.89 1.70 -0.92
CA SER A 129 -11.43 1.77 -0.98
C SER A 129 -10.90 3.11 -0.51
N ASP A 130 -11.56 4.23 -0.83
CA ASP A 130 -11.21 5.54 -0.28
C ASP A 130 -11.24 5.52 1.26
N ARG A 131 -12.24 4.88 1.89
CA ARG A 131 -12.27 4.77 3.37
C ARG A 131 -11.09 3.99 3.92
N VAL A 132 -10.74 2.87 3.29
CA VAL A 132 -9.58 2.06 3.68
C VAL A 132 -8.28 2.85 3.50
N LEU A 133 -8.12 3.55 2.37
CA LEU A 133 -6.96 4.37 2.07
C LEU A 133 -6.75 5.46 3.12
N ARG A 134 -7.81 6.22 3.43
CA ARG A 134 -7.78 7.25 4.48
C ARG A 134 -7.40 6.68 5.84
N ARG A 135 -7.92 5.51 6.19
CA ARG A 135 -7.72 4.91 7.51
C ARG A 135 -6.32 4.32 7.69
N HIS A 136 -5.83 3.59 6.69
CA HIS A 136 -4.62 2.77 6.82
C HIS A 136 -3.39 3.36 6.12
N PHE A 137 -3.57 4.07 5.00
CA PHE A 137 -2.47 4.50 4.14
C PHE A 137 -2.13 5.98 4.28
N ASP A 138 -3.12 6.88 4.42
CA ASP A 138 -2.87 8.32 4.52
C ASP A 138 -1.97 8.70 5.70
N PRO A 139 -2.11 8.13 6.92
CA PRO A 139 -1.20 8.43 8.02
C PRO A 139 0.25 8.06 7.71
N MET A 140 0.48 6.92 7.04
CA MET A 140 1.81 6.52 6.60
C MET A 140 2.31 7.44 5.48
N ALA A 141 1.47 7.78 4.50
CA ALA A 141 1.82 8.68 3.41
C ALA A 141 2.28 10.04 3.93
N HIS A 142 1.57 10.62 4.90
CA HIS A 142 1.97 11.86 5.54
C HIS A 142 3.33 11.77 6.23
N ARG A 143 3.62 10.67 6.95
CA ARG A 143 4.95 10.46 7.55
C ARG A 143 6.06 10.42 6.51
N PHE A 144 5.87 9.73 5.38
CA PHE A 144 6.85 9.72 4.29
C PHE A 144 7.04 11.10 3.66
N ILE A 145 5.96 11.85 3.45
CA ILE A 145 6.02 13.21 2.92
C ILE A 145 6.77 14.14 3.89
N ASP A 146 6.51 14.04 5.19
CA ASP A 146 7.19 14.82 6.22
C ASP A 146 8.68 14.44 6.29
N ALA A 147 9.01 13.14 6.17
CA ALA A 147 10.39 12.67 6.12
C ALA A 147 11.13 13.13 4.85
N PHE A 148 10.45 13.18 3.70
CA PHE A 148 11.03 13.76 2.50
C PHE A 148 11.30 15.26 2.64
N ALA A 149 10.48 16.00 3.41
CA ALA A 149 10.74 17.41 3.71
C ALA A 149 12.04 17.60 4.52
N VAL A 150 12.40 16.64 5.39
CA VAL A 150 13.70 16.65 6.08
C VAL A 150 14.86 16.43 5.09
N ALA A 151 14.69 15.53 4.12
CA ALA A 151 15.71 15.25 3.12
C ALA A 151 15.83 16.34 2.03
N LEU A 152 14.76 17.10 1.80
CA LEU A 152 14.62 18.10 0.72
C LEU A 152 13.95 19.37 1.27
N PRO A 153 14.62 20.12 2.18
CA PRO A 153 14.01 21.25 2.89
C PRO A 153 13.58 22.41 1.98
N GLN A 154 14.08 22.45 0.75
CA GLN A 154 13.71 23.43 -0.27
C GLN A 154 12.37 23.14 -0.97
N ALA A 155 11.85 21.91 -0.87
CA ALA A 155 10.64 21.50 -1.57
C ALA A 155 9.38 21.85 -0.77
N THR A 156 8.32 22.25 -1.47
CA THR A 156 7.01 22.47 -0.89
C THR A 156 6.30 21.15 -0.57
N ARG A 157 5.36 21.17 0.37
CA ARG A 157 4.52 19.99 0.68
C ARG A 157 3.80 19.44 -0.55
N ALA A 158 3.35 20.31 -1.47
CA ALA A 158 2.65 19.90 -2.69
C ALA A 158 3.58 19.15 -3.64
N GLU A 159 4.80 19.64 -3.84
CA GLU A 159 5.82 18.95 -4.64
C GLU A 159 6.19 17.59 -4.04
N LEU A 160 6.36 17.53 -2.72
CA LEU A 160 6.64 16.29 -2.00
C LEU A 160 5.51 15.26 -2.12
N ALA A 161 4.26 15.72 -2.07
CA ALA A 161 3.10 14.87 -2.31
C ALA A 161 3.07 14.34 -3.75
N TRP A 162 3.41 15.16 -4.74
CA TRP A 162 3.50 14.71 -6.14
C TRP A 162 4.57 13.65 -6.36
N VAL A 163 5.79 13.85 -5.83
CA VAL A 163 6.83 12.84 -6.00
C VAL A 163 6.53 11.56 -5.20
N TYR A 164 5.83 11.66 -4.07
CA TYR A 164 5.29 10.48 -3.38
C TYR A 164 4.28 9.74 -4.27
N GLN A 165 3.36 10.44 -4.93
CA GLN A 165 2.39 9.81 -5.86
C GLN A 165 3.10 9.16 -7.06
N PHE A 166 4.14 9.77 -7.62
CA PHE A 166 4.92 9.18 -8.70
C PHE A 166 5.68 7.93 -8.24
N ALA A 167 6.30 7.98 -7.06
CA ALA A 167 6.96 6.83 -6.44
C ALA A 167 5.97 5.68 -6.18
N LEU A 168 4.77 6.01 -5.68
CA LEU A 168 3.69 5.05 -5.48
C LEU A 168 3.27 4.42 -6.82
N GLY A 169 3.07 5.22 -7.88
CA GLY A 169 2.74 4.71 -9.20
C GLY A 169 3.79 3.75 -9.76
N ALA A 170 5.08 4.10 -9.65
CA ALA A 170 6.18 3.23 -10.06
C ALA A 170 6.19 1.90 -9.27
N LEU A 171 5.97 1.97 -7.96
CA LEU A 171 5.89 0.79 -7.10
C LEU A 171 4.69 -0.09 -7.48
N LEU A 172 3.48 0.46 -7.52
CA LEU A 172 2.27 -0.32 -7.80
C LEU A 172 2.29 -0.96 -9.18
N HIS A 173 2.75 -0.24 -10.21
CA HIS A 173 2.84 -0.79 -11.55
C HIS A 173 3.80 -1.99 -11.60
N HIS A 174 4.91 -1.92 -10.86
CA HIS A 174 5.85 -3.04 -10.73
C HIS A 174 5.24 -4.29 -10.07
N LEU A 175 4.26 -4.13 -9.17
CA LEU A 175 3.61 -5.27 -8.50
C LEU A 175 2.66 -6.07 -9.39
N ILE A 176 2.13 -5.45 -10.45
CA ILE A 176 1.05 -6.02 -11.26
C ILE A 176 1.43 -6.28 -12.72
N ASP A 177 2.34 -5.49 -13.32
CA ASP A 177 2.67 -5.65 -14.74
C ASP A 177 3.76 -6.71 -14.96
N VAL A 178 3.46 -7.71 -15.79
CA VAL A 178 4.39 -8.80 -16.16
C VAL A 178 5.01 -8.60 -17.54
N ARG A 179 4.62 -7.55 -18.27
CA ARG A 179 5.07 -7.33 -19.66
C ARG A 179 6.57 -7.15 -19.79
N VAL A 180 7.30 -6.87 -18.71
CA VAL A 180 8.77 -6.80 -18.69
C VAL A 180 9.40 -8.06 -19.32
N GLU A 181 8.79 -9.22 -19.16
CA GLU A 181 9.26 -10.47 -19.78
C GLU A 181 9.23 -10.38 -21.30
N ARG A 182 8.09 -9.97 -21.87
CA ARG A 182 7.95 -9.79 -23.32
C ARG A 182 8.76 -8.61 -23.85
N LEU A 183 8.77 -7.49 -23.12
CA LEU A 183 9.46 -6.26 -23.51
C LEU A 183 10.98 -6.43 -23.53
N SER A 184 11.51 -7.26 -22.62
CA SER A 184 12.93 -7.63 -22.56
C SER A 184 13.28 -8.84 -23.44
N ARG A 185 12.34 -9.37 -24.22
CA ARG A 185 12.51 -10.60 -25.02
C ARG A 185 13.01 -11.78 -24.18
N GLY A 186 12.46 -11.94 -22.98
CA GLY A 186 12.76 -13.03 -22.04
C GLY A 186 14.02 -12.84 -21.20
N GLN A 187 14.70 -11.69 -21.29
CA GLN A 187 15.93 -11.42 -20.53
C GLN A 187 15.66 -11.01 -19.07
N ALA A 188 14.47 -10.49 -18.77
CA ALA A 188 14.03 -10.16 -17.43
C ALA A 188 12.81 -11.01 -17.06
N LYS A 189 12.68 -11.32 -15.77
CA LYS A 189 11.51 -11.98 -15.20
C LYS A 189 10.65 -10.97 -14.45
N ALA A 190 9.32 -11.13 -14.51
CA ALA A 190 8.45 -10.34 -13.66
C ALA A 190 8.76 -10.65 -12.18
N TYR A 191 8.72 -9.61 -11.34
CA TYR A 191 8.93 -9.71 -9.89
C TYR A 191 10.32 -10.21 -9.46
N ASP A 192 11.32 -10.11 -10.34
CA ASP A 192 12.72 -10.43 -10.01
C ASP A 192 13.22 -9.53 -8.87
N ALA A 193 13.82 -10.13 -7.84
CA ALA A 193 14.42 -9.41 -6.72
C ALA A 193 15.50 -8.42 -7.18
N ALA A 194 16.18 -8.69 -8.30
CA ALA A 194 17.15 -7.78 -8.89
C ALA A 194 16.54 -6.44 -9.34
N ALA A 195 15.23 -6.41 -9.64
CA ALA A 195 14.52 -5.19 -10.03
C ALA A 195 14.34 -4.21 -8.86
N ALA A 196 14.40 -4.68 -7.60
CA ALA A 196 14.24 -3.84 -6.42
C ALA A 196 15.27 -2.68 -6.39
N ALA A 197 16.54 -3.00 -6.66
CA ALA A 197 17.61 -2.01 -6.67
C ALA A 197 17.45 -1.00 -7.83
N LEU A 198 16.91 -1.45 -8.98
CA LEU A 198 16.60 -0.56 -10.10
C LEU A 198 15.45 0.38 -9.75
N LEU A 199 14.39 -0.12 -9.13
CA LEU A 199 13.22 0.66 -8.71
C LEU A 199 13.60 1.73 -7.68
N VAL A 200 14.39 1.39 -6.66
CA VAL A 200 14.89 2.35 -5.67
C VAL A 200 15.72 3.44 -6.34
N ARG A 201 16.66 3.07 -7.22
CA ARG A 201 17.47 4.06 -7.96
C ARG A 201 16.62 4.95 -8.87
N PHE A 202 15.64 4.37 -9.54
CA PHE A 202 14.73 5.12 -10.42
C PHE A 202 13.91 6.14 -9.63
N ILE A 203 13.33 5.74 -8.51
CA ILE A 203 12.54 6.63 -7.64
C ILE A 203 13.45 7.69 -7.00
N GLU A 204 14.59 7.32 -6.39
CA GLU A 204 15.53 8.28 -5.80
C GLU A 204 16.00 9.30 -6.85
N GLY A 205 16.42 8.82 -8.02
CA GLY A 205 16.88 9.66 -9.12
C GLY A 205 15.80 10.60 -9.63
N GLY A 206 14.56 10.12 -9.80
CA GLY A 206 13.41 10.93 -10.19
C GLY A 206 13.13 12.06 -9.19
N ILE A 207 13.04 11.73 -7.90
CA ILE A 207 12.83 12.73 -6.83
C ILE A 207 13.94 13.79 -6.85
N ARG A 208 15.22 13.38 -6.94
CA ARG A 208 16.35 14.31 -7.01
C ARG A 208 16.35 15.17 -8.27
N ALA A 209 16.00 14.62 -9.43
CA ALA A 209 15.94 15.39 -10.67
C ALA A 209 14.81 16.41 -10.65
N THR A 210 13.67 16.06 -10.05
CA THR A 210 12.50 16.95 -9.96
C THR A 210 12.69 18.05 -8.90
N LEU A 211 13.25 17.72 -7.73
CA LEU A 211 13.26 18.62 -6.55
C LEU A 211 14.66 19.02 -6.07
N GLY A 212 15.72 18.42 -6.60
CA GLY A 212 17.11 18.68 -6.22
C GLY A 212 17.75 19.86 -6.96
N GLY A 213 17.07 20.41 -7.97
CA GLY A 213 17.42 21.69 -8.59
C GLY A 213 16.70 22.86 -7.93
N THR A 214 17.34 24.03 -7.88
CA THR A 214 16.78 25.30 -7.39
C THR A 214 15.32 25.50 -7.82
N SER A 215 14.44 25.67 -6.84
CA SER A 215 13.00 25.88 -7.01
C SER A 215 12.68 26.83 -8.16
N ALA A 216 11.80 26.39 -9.07
CA ALA A 216 11.12 27.33 -9.96
C ALA A 216 10.30 28.33 -9.12
N PRO A 217 10.16 29.60 -9.54
CA PRO A 217 9.42 30.58 -8.76
C PRO A 217 7.96 30.15 -8.62
N ALA A 218 7.46 30.06 -7.39
CA ALA A 218 6.06 29.81 -7.08
C ALA A 218 5.16 30.76 -7.91
N ALA A 219 4.31 30.19 -8.75
CA ALA A 219 3.29 30.93 -9.48
C ALA A 219 2.42 31.70 -8.48
N LYS A 220 2.41 33.03 -8.57
CA LYS A 220 1.59 33.89 -7.73
C LYS A 220 0.13 33.49 -7.87
N ALA A 221 -0.49 33.06 -6.78
CA ALA A 221 -1.93 32.86 -6.71
C ALA A 221 -2.65 34.16 -7.10
N SER A 222 -3.35 34.13 -8.24
CA SER A 222 -4.19 35.23 -8.68
C SER A 222 -5.32 35.40 -7.67
N ARG A 223 -5.27 36.48 -6.88
CA ARG A 223 -6.40 36.91 -6.04
C ARG A 223 -7.48 37.39 -6.99
N THR A 224 -8.49 36.56 -7.23
CA THR A 224 -9.74 37.00 -7.85
C THR A 224 -10.43 37.97 -6.90
N THR A 225 -10.26 39.26 -7.17
CA THR A 225 -11.01 40.33 -6.53
C THR A 225 -12.46 40.24 -7.02
N THR A 226 -13.35 39.65 -6.21
CA THR A 226 -14.79 39.74 -6.43
C THR A 226 -15.22 41.19 -6.23
N ARG A 227 -15.32 41.94 -7.33
CA ARG A 227 -15.87 43.29 -7.35
C ARG A 227 -17.39 43.17 -7.27
N ARG A 228 -17.94 43.49 -6.09
CA ARG A 228 -19.37 43.82 -5.92
C ARG A 228 -19.74 44.92 -6.91
N HIS A 229 -20.79 44.71 -7.70
CA HIS A 229 -21.55 45.80 -8.31
C HIS A 229 -23.03 45.63 -7.95
N ALA A 230 -23.53 46.75 -7.41
CA ALA A 230 -24.89 47.26 -7.26
C ALA A 230 -26.07 46.33 -7.57
#